data_AF-A0A932SMN8-F1
#
_entry.id   AF-A0A932SMN8-F1
#
_cell.length_a   1.000
_cell.length_b   1.000
_cell.length_c   1.000
_cell.angle_alpha   90.00
_cell.angle_beta   90.00
_cell.angle_gamma   90.00
#
_symmetry.space_group_name_H-M   'P 1'
#
loop_
_entity.id
_entity.type
_entity.pdbx_description
1 polymer ?
#
loop_
_entity_poly.entity_id
_entity_poly.type
_entity_poly.pdbx_seq_one_letter_code
_entity_poly.pdbx_strand_id
1 'polypeptide(L)'
;MRVPVGVKVGLVSLVVMGAYSGYANYIPQVQSKPPQELSLEGGHVTPAQLVKAGEEIFHTKGTCEICHRVGQKGTRAPDLAGIGARAGKTKPGMGAKQYLVESLLQPAAFIVEGYPPIMPAVDKPPIALNRSEVWAVVAFLESLGGTVDVTLDDIPATVGAGGGGAAAAEVKIPGDPKAGEAVFMGKGTCLACHIAGKVGAGKVGPDLSQIARIQTPDYIMAKILNPAGRGTVAGYPKGVMPQTFGQTLSAKEYTDLVAFLLTLK
;
A
#
# COMPACT_ATOMS: atom_id res chain seq x y z
N MET A 1 43.71 52.06 5.50
CA MET A 1 42.94 51.83 4.25
C MET A 1 41.47 51.65 4.60
N ARG A 2 40.54 52.33 3.90
CA ARG A 2 39.09 52.13 4.09
C ARG A 2 38.66 50.98 3.18
N VAL A 3 38.08 49.93 3.76
CA VAL A 3 37.54 48.79 3.00
C VAL A 3 36.33 49.28 2.18
N PRO A 4 36.28 49.01 0.86
CA PRO A 4 35.17 49.42 0.00
C PRO A 4 33.83 48.85 0.48
N VAL A 5 32.75 49.63 0.33
CA VAL A 5 31.40 49.21 0.76
C VAL A 5 30.97 47.91 0.08
N GLY A 6 31.29 47.72 -1.20
CA GLY A 6 30.98 46.49 -1.93
C GLY A 6 31.63 45.24 -1.32
N VAL A 7 32.84 45.35 -0.79
CA VAL A 7 33.53 44.24 -0.12
C VAL A 7 32.84 43.90 1.21
N LYS A 8 32.40 44.91 1.96
CA LYS A 8 31.66 44.70 3.22
C LYS A 8 30.32 44.01 2.99
N VAL A 9 29.57 44.47 1.98
CA VAL A 9 28.28 43.87 1.61
C VAL A 9 28.47 42.44 1.13
N GLY A 10 29.46 42.18 0.27
CA GLY A 10 29.77 40.83 -0.20
C GLY A 10 30.11 39.87 0.94
N LEU A 11 30.90 40.32 1.91
CA LEU A 11 31.30 39.50 3.05
C LEU A 11 30.10 39.18 3.96
N VAL A 12 29.22 40.14 4.23
CA VAL A 12 27.99 39.91 5.00
C VAL A 12 27.05 38.93 4.27
N SER A 13 26.86 39.09 2.96
CA SER A 13 26.02 38.17 2.19
C SER A 13 26.55 36.74 2.20
N LEU A 14 27.87 36.55 2.07
CA LEU A 14 28.50 35.23 2.15
C LEU A 14 28.36 34.61 3.54
N VAL A 15 28.49 35.40 4.60
CA VAL A 15 28.30 34.93 5.99
C VAL A 15 26.84 34.51 6.21
N VAL A 16 25.86 35.29 5.74
CA VAL A 16 24.44 34.96 5.89
C VAL A 16 24.08 33.70 5.08
N MET A 17 24.51 33.60 3.83
CA MET A 17 24.26 32.40 3.00
C MET A 17 24.96 31.17 3.58
N GLY A 18 26.19 31.32 4.08
CA GLY A 18 26.93 30.25 4.73
C GLY A 18 26.25 29.78 6.02
N ALA A 19 25.78 30.71 6.86
CA ALA A 19 25.05 30.38 8.08
C ALA A 19 23.72 29.69 7.78
N TYR A 20 22.96 30.18 6.79
CA TYR A 20 21.69 29.57 6.39
C TYR A 20 21.91 28.16 5.82
N SER A 21 22.86 27.98 4.90
CA SER A 21 23.21 26.66 4.36
C SER A 21 23.74 25.72 5.43
N GLY A 22 24.57 26.21 6.36
CA GLY A 22 25.08 25.42 7.47
C GLY A 22 23.95 24.94 8.38
N TYR A 23 23.02 25.82 8.74
CA TYR A 23 21.87 25.47 9.55
C TYR A 23 20.92 24.50 8.83
N ALA A 24 20.66 24.71 7.53
CA ALA A 24 19.83 23.82 6.73
C ALA A 24 20.41 22.40 6.63
N ASN A 25 21.74 22.26 6.54
CA ASN A 25 22.42 20.96 6.53
C ASN A 25 22.58 20.35 7.94
N TYR A 26 22.53 21.17 9.00
CA TYR A 26 22.54 20.71 10.38
C TYR A 26 21.20 20.08 10.80
N ILE A 27 20.08 20.55 10.23
CA ILE A 27 18.78 19.91 10.43
C ILE A 27 18.86 18.49 9.87
N PRO A 28 18.62 17.44 10.68
CA PRO A 28 18.57 16.06 10.21
C PRO A 28 17.59 15.97 9.05
N GLN A 29 18.11 15.73 7.84
CA GLN A 29 17.31 15.59 6.65
C GLN A 29 16.45 14.33 6.81
N VAL A 30 15.21 14.49 7.26
CA VAL A 30 14.23 13.41 7.29
C VAL A 30 13.91 13.12 5.84
N GLN A 31 14.61 12.15 5.25
CA GLN A 31 14.20 11.60 3.96
C GLN A 31 12.75 11.16 4.12
N SER A 32 11.84 11.80 3.37
CA SER A 32 10.49 11.30 3.15
C SER A 32 10.61 10.01 2.35
N LYS A 33 11.03 8.93 3.01
CA LYS A 33 10.86 7.60 2.48
C LYS A 33 9.35 7.44 2.37
N PRO A 34 8.81 7.20 1.16
CA PRO A 34 7.39 6.93 1.05
C PRO A 34 7.05 5.77 1.98
N PRO A 35 5.85 5.75 2.59
CA PRO A 35 5.44 4.67 3.48
C PRO A 35 5.75 3.33 2.81
N GLN A 36 6.43 2.44 3.52
CA GLN A 36 6.73 1.11 3.00
C GLN A 36 5.41 0.32 2.98
N GLU A 37 4.64 0.46 1.90
CA GLU A 37 3.43 -0.36 1.71
C GLU A 37 3.83 -1.83 1.61
N LEU A 38 3.38 -2.60 2.59
CA LEU A 38 3.60 -4.03 2.64
C LEU A 38 2.83 -4.69 1.51
N SER A 39 3.57 -5.16 0.52
CA SER A 39 2.98 -5.92 -0.57
C SER A 39 2.93 -7.39 -0.17
N LEU A 40 1.73 -7.98 -0.22
CA LEU A 40 1.39 -9.28 0.36
C LEU A 40 1.11 -10.34 -0.71
N GLU A 41 1.88 -10.37 -1.80
CA GLU A 41 1.40 -11.03 -3.02
C GLU A 41 2.39 -12.03 -3.64
N GLY A 42 1.88 -13.16 -4.14
CA GLY A 42 2.55 -14.01 -5.15
C GLY A 42 3.10 -15.38 -4.71
N GLY A 43 3.00 -15.75 -3.43
CA GLY A 43 3.37 -17.07 -2.90
C GLY A 43 2.60 -17.36 -1.61
N HIS A 44 2.82 -18.50 -0.94
CA HIS A 44 2.21 -18.77 0.38
C HIS A 44 2.59 -17.67 1.38
N VAL A 45 1.75 -16.63 1.48
CA VAL A 45 1.86 -15.61 2.52
C VAL A 45 1.57 -16.32 3.82
N THR A 46 2.61 -16.47 4.64
CA THR A 46 2.42 -17.06 5.96
C THR A 46 1.54 -16.16 6.81
N PRO A 47 0.73 -16.72 7.73
CA PRO A 47 -0.06 -15.91 8.66
C PRO A 47 0.79 -14.86 9.41
N ALA A 48 2.01 -15.21 9.81
CA ALA A 48 2.92 -14.29 10.50
C ALA A 48 3.33 -13.08 9.64
N GLN A 49 3.55 -13.27 8.34
CA GLN A 49 3.86 -12.16 7.43
C GLN A 49 2.64 -11.26 7.22
N LEU A 50 1.46 -11.86 7.09
CA LEU A 50 0.21 -11.14 6.92
C LEU A 50 -0.14 -10.29 8.15
N VAL A 51 0.04 -10.85 9.34
CA VAL A 51 -0.12 -10.17 10.63
C VAL A 51 0.84 -8.99 10.75
N LYS A 52 2.13 -9.20 10.47
CA LYS A 52 3.13 -8.14 10.52
C LYS A 52 2.79 -6.98 9.57
N ALA A 53 2.25 -7.31 8.39
CA ALA A 53 1.81 -6.30 7.46
C ALA A 53 0.57 -5.53 7.94
N GLY A 54 -0.44 -6.25 8.44
CA GLY A 54 -1.61 -5.62 9.02
C GLY A 54 -1.27 -4.70 10.19
N GLU A 55 -0.31 -5.10 11.02
CA GLU A 55 0.21 -4.28 12.13
C GLU A 55 0.86 -2.99 11.64
N GLU A 56 1.76 -3.04 10.65
CA GLU A 56 2.38 -1.81 10.15
C GLU A 56 1.35 -0.94 9.39
N ILE A 57 0.36 -1.49 8.69
CA ILE A 57 -0.76 -0.71 8.13
C ILE A 57 -1.58 -0.05 9.25
N PHE A 58 -1.85 -0.77 10.34
CA PHE A 58 -2.57 -0.24 11.51
C PHE A 58 -1.91 1.02 12.10
N HIS A 59 -0.57 1.05 12.14
CA HIS A 59 0.22 2.18 12.64
C HIS A 59 0.56 3.25 11.58
N THR A 60 0.39 2.95 10.29
CA THR A 60 0.80 3.86 9.20
C THR A 60 -0.39 4.27 8.33
N LYS A 61 -0.55 3.67 7.14
CA LYS A 61 -1.56 4.04 6.14
C LYS A 61 -2.99 3.94 6.67
N GLY A 62 -3.27 2.91 7.46
CA GLY A 62 -4.58 2.71 8.08
C GLY A 62 -4.93 3.80 9.09
N THR A 63 -3.93 4.44 9.71
CA THR A 63 -4.09 5.45 10.78
C THR A 63 -4.96 4.98 11.94
N CYS A 64 -5.17 3.67 12.07
CA CYS A 64 -6.12 3.06 12.98
C CYS A 64 -5.78 3.39 14.44
N GLU A 65 -4.48 3.49 14.75
CA GLU A 65 -3.98 3.80 16.09
C GLU A 65 -4.35 5.20 16.60
N ILE A 66 -4.78 6.11 15.73
CA ILE A 66 -5.23 7.45 16.14
C ILE A 66 -6.50 7.34 17.00
N CYS A 67 -7.33 6.33 16.71
CA CYS A 67 -8.61 6.11 17.38
C CYS A 67 -8.61 4.83 18.22
N HIS A 68 -8.10 3.73 17.67
CA HIS A 68 -8.09 2.43 18.30
C HIS A 68 -6.78 2.18 19.05
N ARG A 69 -6.86 1.47 20.17
CA ARG A 69 -5.70 0.98 20.91
C ARG A 69 -5.81 -0.53 21.10
N VAL A 70 -4.68 -1.17 21.36
CA VAL A 70 -4.60 -2.58 21.75
C VAL A 70 -4.23 -2.62 23.22
N GLY A 71 -5.18 -3.02 24.07
CA GLY A 71 -5.02 -3.16 25.51
C GLY A 71 -5.44 -1.92 26.31
N GLN A 72 -6.09 -0.95 25.67
CA GLN A 72 -6.58 0.25 26.33
C GLN A 72 -7.97 0.65 25.83
N LYS A 73 -8.92 0.76 26.76
CA LYS A 73 -10.25 1.28 26.48
C LYS A 73 -10.20 2.78 26.20
N GLY A 74 -10.67 3.19 25.03
CA GLY A 74 -10.84 4.59 24.66
C GLY A 74 -12.29 5.06 24.78
N THR A 75 -12.51 6.37 24.59
CA THR A 75 -13.85 6.96 24.44
C THR A 75 -14.24 7.18 22.97
N ARG A 76 -13.25 7.23 22.08
CA ARG A 76 -13.47 7.43 20.64
C ARG A 76 -13.75 6.13 19.90
N ALA A 77 -13.02 5.07 20.23
CA ALA A 77 -13.14 3.79 19.57
C ALA A 77 -12.89 2.64 20.56
N PRO A 78 -13.44 1.44 20.29
CA PRO A 78 -13.24 0.27 21.13
C PRO A 78 -11.80 -0.20 21.16
N ASP A 79 -11.42 -0.77 22.31
CA ASP A 79 -10.18 -1.54 22.46
C ASP A 79 -10.19 -2.74 21.51
N LEU A 80 -9.05 -3.01 20.88
CA LEU A 80 -8.84 -4.12 19.95
C LEU A 80 -8.10 -5.30 20.57
N ALA A 81 -7.56 -5.21 21.79
CA ALA A 81 -6.95 -6.37 22.45
C ALA A 81 -7.98 -7.49 22.59
N GLY A 82 -7.69 -8.69 22.07
CA GLY A 82 -8.60 -9.83 22.09
C GLY A 82 -9.66 -9.84 20.97
N ILE A 83 -9.63 -8.90 20.01
CA ILE A 83 -10.70 -8.74 19.01
C ILE A 83 -10.87 -10.00 18.17
N GLY A 84 -9.79 -10.69 17.80
CA GLY A 84 -9.84 -11.95 17.07
C GLY A 84 -10.65 -13.04 17.78
N ALA A 85 -10.63 -13.07 19.12
CA ALA A 85 -11.41 -14.03 19.91
C ALA A 85 -12.89 -13.67 20.03
N ARG A 86 -13.21 -12.37 20.14
CA ARG A 86 -14.58 -11.89 20.41
C ARG A 86 -15.37 -11.52 19.15
N ALA A 87 -14.71 -11.26 18.02
CA ALA A 87 -15.33 -10.77 16.79
C ALA A 87 -16.55 -11.62 16.39
N GLY A 88 -16.41 -12.95 16.37
CA GLY A 88 -17.49 -13.88 16.02
C GLY A 88 -18.64 -13.97 17.05
N LYS A 89 -18.54 -13.28 18.17
CA LYS A 89 -19.60 -13.17 19.20
C LYS A 89 -20.17 -11.75 19.29
N THR A 90 -19.60 -10.81 18.53
CA THR A 90 -19.91 -9.40 18.65
C THR A 90 -21.21 -9.04 17.92
N LYS A 91 -21.43 -9.62 16.74
CA LYS A 91 -22.67 -9.47 15.96
C LYS A 91 -23.37 -10.83 15.82
N PRO A 92 -24.65 -10.98 16.23
CA PRO A 92 -25.37 -12.24 16.11
C PRO A 92 -25.42 -12.76 14.66
N GLY A 93 -25.16 -14.05 14.47
CA GLY A 93 -25.23 -14.71 13.17
C GLY A 93 -24.03 -14.48 12.24
N MET A 94 -22.93 -13.91 12.74
CA MET A 94 -21.73 -13.59 11.95
C MET A 94 -20.46 -14.17 12.58
N GLY A 95 -19.58 -14.76 11.79
CA GLY A 95 -18.27 -15.25 12.22
C GLY A 95 -17.22 -14.13 12.36
N ALA A 96 -16.06 -14.46 12.94
CA ALA A 96 -15.02 -13.48 13.28
C ALA A 96 -14.51 -12.71 12.05
N LYS A 97 -14.05 -13.40 11.00
CA LYS A 97 -13.56 -12.76 9.77
C LYS A 97 -14.61 -11.90 9.07
N GLN A 98 -15.86 -12.36 8.99
CA GLN A 98 -16.94 -11.57 8.38
C GLN A 98 -17.20 -10.28 9.17
N TYR A 99 -17.20 -10.37 10.50
CA TYR A 99 -17.36 -9.18 11.35
C TYR A 99 -16.21 -8.19 11.17
N LEU A 100 -14.96 -8.67 11.11
CA LEU A 100 -13.79 -7.81 10.91
C LEU A 100 -13.81 -7.14 9.54
N VAL A 101 -14.13 -7.89 8.47
CA VAL A 101 -14.27 -7.34 7.11
C VAL A 101 -15.40 -6.32 7.04
N GLU A 102 -16.57 -6.62 7.60
CA GLU A 102 -17.70 -5.68 7.64
C GLU A 102 -17.35 -4.41 8.44
N SER A 103 -16.67 -4.55 9.58
CA SER A 103 -16.27 -3.40 10.41
C SER A 103 -15.31 -2.46 9.68
N LEU A 104 -14.46 -2.97 8.79
CA LEU A 104 -13.53 -2.17 8.02
C LEU A 104 -14.19 -1.51 6.80
N LEU A 105 -15.05 -2.24 6.07
CA LEU A 105 -15.63 -1.77 4.81
C LEU A 105 -16.97 -1.05 4.97
N GLN A 106 -17.72 -1.40 6.02
CA GLN A 106 -19.06 -0.90 6.33
C GLN A 106 -19.20 -0.63 7.84
N PRO A 107 -18.35 0.22 8.45
CA PRO A 107 -18.33 0.43 9.90
C PRO A 107 -19.68 0.89 10.48
N ALA A 108 -20.52 1.56 9.70
CA ALA A 108 -21.86 1.97 10.13
C ALA A 108 -22.89 0.84 10.22
N ALA A 109 -22.59 -0.36 9.70
CA ALA A 109 -23.50 -1.50 9.72
C ALA A 109 -23.65 -2.12 11.12
N PHE A 110 -22.64 -1.96 11.97
CA PHE A 110 -22.70 -2.37 13.37
C PHE A 110 -21.82 -1.46 14.23
N ILE A 111 -22.45 -0.72 15.14
CA ILE A 111 -21.74 0.14 16.09
C ILE A 111 -21.69 -0.55 17.44
N VAL A 112 -20.48 -0.71 17.97
CA VAL A 112 -20.27 -1.25 19.32
C VAL A 112 -20.92 -0.29 20.34
N GLU A 113 -21.66 -0.85 21.29
CA GLU A 113 -22.35 -0.09 22.31
C GLU A 113 -21.41 0.87 23.06
N GLY A 114 -21.84 2.12 23.21
CA GLY A 114 -21.07 3.16 23.90
C GLY A 114 -20.07 3.93 23.03
N TYR A 115 -19.99 3.66 21.72
CA TYR A 115 -19.11 4.37 20.80
C TYR A 115 -19.89 5.16 19.72
N PRO A 116 -19.38 6.31 19.27
CA PRO A 116 -20.02 7.08 18.21
C PRO A 116 -19.71 6.50 16.82
N PRO A 117 -20.58 6.70 15.80
CA PRO A 117 -20.39 6.20 14.44
C PRO A 117 -19.38 7.06 13.65
N ILE A 118 -18.12 7.07 14.08
CA ILE A 118 -17.07 7.92 13.51
C ILE A 118 -16.01 7.15 12.71
N MET A 119 -16.04 5.82 12.73
CA MET A 119 -15.07 5.01 11.99
C MET A 119 -15.31 5.15 10.48
N PRO A 120 -14.31 5.59 9.69
CA PRO A 120 -14.45 5.69 8.24
C PRO A 120 -14.35 4.31 7.57
N ALA A 121 -14.97 4.15 6.40
CA ALA A 121 -14.74 2.98 5.55
C ALA A 121 -13.29 3.00 5.02
N VAL A 122 -12.52 1.98 5.32
CA VAL A 122 -11.05 2.00 5.14
C VAL A 122 -10.62 1.96 3.69
N ASP A 123 -11.48 1.46 2.79
CA ASP A 123 -11.24 1.37 1.35
C ASP A 123 -11.47 2.69 0.61
N LYS A 124 -11.96 3.71 1.31
CA LYS A 124 -12.28 5.03 0.75
C LYS A 124 -11.35 6.12 1.30
N PRO A 125 -11.23 7.27 0.60
CA PRO A 125 -10.54 8.43 1.15
C PRO A 125 -11.11 8.81 2.54
N PRO A 126 -10.26 9.20 3.50
CA PRO A 126 -8.83 9.50 3.34
C PRO A 126 -7.87 8.31 3.48
N ILE A 127 -8.34 7.11 3.84
CA ILE A 127 -7.46 5.95 4.13
C ILE A 127 -7.11 5.19 2.84
N ALA A 128 -8.12 4.89 2.02
CA ALA A 128 -7.98 4.26 0.70
C ALA A 128 -7.09 2.99 0.69
N LEU A 129 -7.37 2.05 1.61
CA LEU A 129 -6.75 0.72 1.58
C LEU A 129 -7.19 -0.06 0.33
N ASN A 130 -6.24 -0.71 -0.31
CA ASN A 130 -6.49 -1.68 -1.36
C ASN A 130 -6.90 -3.04 -0.76
N ARG A 131 -7.34 -3.97 -1.62
CA ARG A 131 -7.82 -5.30 -1.22
C ARG A 131 -6.81 -6.07 -0.36
N SER A 132 -5.56 -6.11 -0.78
CA SER A 132 -4.48 -6.84 -0.10
C SER A 132 -4.12 -6.20 1.25
N GLU A 133 -4.24 -4.88 1.38
CA GLU A 133 -4.05 -4.18 2.66
C GLU A 133 -5.19 -4.46 3.64
N VAL A 134 -6.44 -4.49 3.17
CA VAL A 134 -7.58 -4.89 4.01
C VAL A 134 -7.41 -6.32 4.48
N TRP A 135 -6.99 -7.24 3.61
CA TRP A 135 -6.66 -8.62 3.99
C TRP A 135 -5.62 -8.68 5.11
N ALA A 136 -4.55 -7.89 5.00
CA ALA A 136 -3.52 -7.77 6.03
C ALA A 136 -4.08 -7.33 7.38
N VAL A 137 -4.85 -6.25 7.38
CA VAL A 137 -5.40 -5.66 8.60
C VAL A 137 -6.33 -6.64 9.28
N VAL A 138 -7.18 -7.35 8.53
CA VAL A 138 -8.05 -8.39 9.10
C VAL A 138 -7.21 -9.48 9.78
N ALA A 139 -6.14 -9.95 9.14
CA ALA A 139 -5.27 -10.98 9.73
C ALA A 139 -4.58 -10.50 11.01
N PHE A 140 -4.11 -9.25 11.04
CA PHE A 140 -3.57 -8.66 12.26
C PHE A 140 -4.63 -8.63 13.37
N LEU A 141 -5.86 -8.19 13.07
CA LEU A 141 -6.96 -8.18 14.04
C LEU A 141 -7.33 -9.59 14.53
N GLU A 142 -7.31 -10.59 13.65
CA GLU A 142 -7.48 -12.00 14.04
C GLU A 142 -6.37 -12.46 15.00
N SER A 143 -5.12 -12.05 14.76
CA SER A 143 -3.99 -12.43 15.61
C SER A 143 -4.05 -11.86 17.03
N LEU A 144 -4.86 -10.82 17.26
CA LEU A 144 -5.14 -10.26 18.58
C LEU A 144 -6.08 -11.20 19.37
N GLY A 145 -5.67 -12.44 19.61
CA GLY A 145 -6.37 -13.42 20.44
C GLY A 145 -7.14 -14.52 19.71
N GLY A 146 -7.13 -14.53 18.37
CA GLY A 146 -7.74 -15.58 17.54
C GLY A 146 -6.74 -16.32 16.65
N THR A 147 -7.27 -17.24 15.85
CA THR A 147 -6.53 -17.90 14.77
C THR A 147 -6.64 -17.07 13.51
N VAL A 148 -5.53 -16.85 12.81
CA VAL A 148 -5.53 -16.19 11.51
C VAL A 148 -6.01 -17.17 10.44
N ASP A 149 -7.25 -17.01 9.98
CA ASP A 149 -7.89 -17.86 8.97
C ASP A 149 -8.46 -17.07 7.78
N VAL A 150 -8.32 -15.73 7.79
CA VAL A 150 -8.70 -14.88 6.66
C VAL A 150 -7.85 -15.19 5.42
N THR A 151 -8.54 -15.34 4.30
CA THR A 151 -7.96 -15.50 2.97
C THR A 151 -8.30 -14.30 2.10
N LEU A 152 -7.59 -14.13 0.99
CA LEU A 152 -7.87 -13.03 0.07
C LEU A 152 -9.29 -13.13 -0.54
N ASP A 153 -9.84 -14.34 -0.67
CA ASP A 153 -11.19 -14.58 -1.16
C ASP A 153 -12.28 -14.08 -0.18
N ASP A 154 -11.96 -13.95 1.11
CA ASP A 154 -12.86 -13.36 2.10
C ASP A 154 -12.97 -11.82 1.92
N ILE A 155 -12.01 -11.19 1.22
CA ILE A 155 -12.04 -9.75 0.94
C ILE A 155 -12.70 -9.51 -0.42
N PRO A 156 -13.77 -8.70 -0.51
CA PRO A 156 -14.43 -8.44 -1.78
C PRO A 156 -13.46 -7.88 -2.83
N ALA A 157 -13.54 -8.38 -4.07
CA ALA A 157 -12.71 -7.91 -5.18
C ALA A 157 -12.93 -6.42 -5.53
N THR A 158 -14.02 -5.83 -5.03
CA THR A 158 -14.35 -4.42 -5.19
C THR A 158 -13.60 -3.48 -4.23
N VAL A 159 -12.91 -4.01 -3.22
CA VAL A 159 -12.13 -3.23 -2.25
C VAL A 159 -10.92 -2.58 -2.94
N GLY A 160 -10.78 -1.27 -2.79
CA GLY A 160 -9.77 -0.47 -3.49
C GLY A 160 -10.11 -0.17 -4.96
N ALA A 161 -11.11 -0.83 -5.55
CA ALA A 161 -11.55 -0.58 -6.93
C ALA A 161 -12.40 0.68 -7.09
N GLY A 162 -12.67 1.43 -6.00
CA GLY A 162 -13.65 2.50 -6.05
C GLY A 162 -13.58 3.47 -4.88
N GLY A 163 -12.70 4.46 -4.99
CA GLY A 163 -12.98 5.78 -4.44
C GLY A 163 -14.13 6.44 -5.22
N GLY A 164 -15.37 6.15 -4.83
CA GLY A 164 -16.57 6.96 -5.08
C GLY A 164 -17.07 7.13 -6.53
N GLY A 165 -18.17 6.46 -6.84
CA GLY A 165 -19.26 7.09 -7.62
C GLY A 165 -19.05 7.32 -9.12
N ALA A 166 -18.81 6.27 -9.89
CA ALA A 166 -19.35 6.09 -11.24
C ALA A 166 -19.28 4.59 -11.55
N ALA A 167 -20.25 4.06 -12.29
CA ALA A 167 -20.18 2.71 -12.82
C ALA A 167 -18.78 2.47 -13.41
N ALA A 168 -18.18 1.31 -13.10
CA ALA A 168 -16.91 0.90 -13.66
C ALA A 168 -16.99 0.99 -15.19
N ALA A 169 -16.52 2.11 -15.74
CA ALA A 169 -15.80 2.01 -16.99
C ALA A 169 -14.65 1.05 -16.67
N GLU A 170 -14.59 -0.07 -17.38
CA GLU A 170 -13.30 -0.70 -17.63
C GLU A 170 -12.31 0.43 -17.81
N VAL A 171 -11.30 0.52 -16.94
CA VAL A 171 -10.20 1.46 -17.16
C VAL A 171 -9.50 0.94 -18.41
N LYS A 172 -10.02 1.34 -19.57
CA LYS A 172 -9.46 1.11 -20.89
C LYS A 172 -8.25 2.01 -20.95
N ILE A 173 -7.16 1.52 -20.35
CA ILE A 173 -5.85 2.10 -20.58
C ILE A 173 -5.61 1.97 -22.08
N PRO A 174 -5.28 3.06 -22.79
CA PRO A 174 -5.05 3.05 -24.23
C PRO A 174 -3.70 2.39 -24.55
N GLY A 175 -3.56 1.11 -24.20
CA GLY A 175 -2.39 0.30 -24.42
C GLY A 175 -2.75 -1.03 -25.09
N ASP A 176 -1.81 -1.59 -25.83
CA ASP A 176 -1.92 -2.90 -26.47
C ASP A 176 -1.31 -3.98 -25.56
N PRO A 177 -2.11 -4.92 -25.03
CA PRO A 177 -1.61 -6.02 -24.20
C PRO A 177 -0.53 -6.88 -24.87
N LYS A 178 -0.56 -7.07 -26.19
CA LYS A 178 0.48 -7.86 -26.89
C LYS A 178 1.80 -7.10 -26.94
N ALA A 179 1.73 -5.79 -27.20
CA ALA A 179 2.91 -4.93 -27.10
C ALA A 179 3.42 -4.87 -25.65
N GLY A 180 2.53 -4.89 -24.67
CA GLY A 180 2.86 -4.93 -23.26
C GLY A 180 3.57 -6.21 -22.83
N GLU A 181 3.13 -7.35 -23.34
CA GLU A 181 3.80 -8.64 -23.16
C GLU A 181 5.22 -8.59 -23.75
N ALA A 182 5.39 -7.99 -24.94
CA ALA A 182 6.71 -7.79 -25.52
C ALA A 182 7.59 -6.84 -24.69
N VAL A 183 7.04 -5.80 -24.08
CA VAL A 183 7.76 -4.93 -23.12
C VAL A 183 8.15 -5.72 -21.88
N PHE A 184 7.24 -6.53 -21.33
CA PHE A 184 7.47 -7.39 -20.17
C PHE A 184 8.64 -8.36 -20.42
N MET A 185 8.71 -8.92 -21.63
CA MET A 185 9.76 -9.86 -22.02
C MET A 185 11.07 -9.21 -22.45
N GLY A 186 10.98 -8.05 -23.09
CA GLY A 186 12.11 -7.35 -23.69
C GLY A 186 12.60 -6.22 -22.80
N LYS A 187 12.29 -4.98 -23.19
CA LYS A 187 12.86 -3.75 -22.62
C LYS A 187 12.60 -3.55 -21.13
N GLY A 188 11.45 -4.01 -20.64
CA GLY A 188 11.12 -4.00 -19.22
C GLY A 188 11.90 -5.05 -18.42
N THR A 189 12.44 -6.08 -19.08
CA THR A 189 13.18 -7.20 -18.47
C THR A 189 12.43 -7.86 -17.30
N CYS A 190 11.11 -7.68 -17.25
CA CYS A 190 10.27 -8.08 -16.13
C CYS A 190 10.28 -9.61 -15.99
N LEU A 191 10.37 -10.35 -17.12
CA LEU A 191 10.45 -11.82 -17.15
C LEU A 191 11.65 -12.40 -16.37
N ALA A 192 12.71 -11.60 -16.18
CA ALA A 192 13.91 -12.05 -15.49
C ALA A 192 13.65 -12.29 -14.00
N CYS A 193 12.67 -11.58 -13.43
CA CYS A 193 12.33 -11.65 -12.03
C CYS A 193 10.91 -12.14 -11.76
N HIS A 194 9.95 -11.78 -12.61
CA HIS A 194 8.53 -12.05 -12.43
C HIS A 194 8.02 -13.13 -13.37
N ILE A 195 7.03 -13.88 -12.90
CA ILE A 195 6.17 -14.73 -13.72
C ILE A 195 4.90 -13.95 -14.04
N ALA A 196 4.40 -14.07 -15.26
CA ALA A 196 3.16 -13.47 -15.75
C ALA A 196 2.44 -14.45 -16.68
N GLY A 197 1.46 -15.16 -16.14
CA GLY A 197 0.74 -16.22 -16.85
C GLY A 197 1.67 -17.36 -17.24
N LYS A 198 1.95 -17.49 -18.54
CA LYS A 198 2.85 -18.51 -19.10
C LYS A 198 4.26 -17.98 -19.38
N VAL A 199 4.53 -16.71 -19.05
CA VAL A 199 5.74 -16.00 -19.43
C VAL A 199 6.57 -15.69 -18.18
N GLY A 200 7.89 -15.84 -18.28
CA GLY A 200 8.83 -15.61 -17.18
C GLY A 200 9.20 -16.89 -16.43
N ALA A 201 10.35 -16.84 -15.76
CA ALA A 201 10.92 -17.97 -15.03
C ALA A 201 11.50 -17.57 -13.67
N GLY A 202 11.41 -16.28 -13.31
CA GLY A 202 12.04 -15.72 -12.13
C GLY A 202 11.26 -16.04 -10.86
N LYS A 203 11.97 -16.52 -9.82
CA LYS A 203 11.50 -16.53 -8.42
C LYS A 203 12.02 -15.32 -7.63
N VAL A 204 12.58 -14.34 -8.33
CA VAL A 204 13.22 -13.16 -7.73
C VAL A 204 12.18 -12.09 -7.38
N GLY A 205 11.09 -12.01 -8.14
CA GLY A 205 9.92 -11.18 -7.88
C GLY A 205 8.63 -12.01 -7.79
N PRO A 206 7.54 -11.42 -7.29
CA PRO A 206 6.23 -12.08 -7.18
C PRO A 206 5.64 -12.53 -8.50
N ASP A 207 4.82 -13.58 -8.43
CA ASP A 207 3.98 -14.02 -9.53
C ASP A 207 2.85 -12.99 -9.79
N LEU A 208 2.82 -12.47 -11.01
CA LEU A 208 1.88 -11.45 -11.49
C LEU A 208 0.72 -12.06 -12.29
N SER A 209 0.63 -13.39 -12.39
CA SER A 209 -0.38 -14.09 -13.19
C SER A 209 -1.83 -13.77 -12.83
N GLN A 210 -2.07 -13.26 -11.62
CA GLN A 210 -3.39 -12.86 -11.13
C GLN A 210 -3.43 -11.40 -10.66
N ILE A 211 -2.45 -10.58 -11.10
CA ILE A 211 -2.27 -9.22 -10.56
C ILE A 211 -3.52 -8.35 -10.73
N ALA A 212 -4.29 -8.55 -11.79
CA ALA A 212 -5.53 -7.80 -12.05
C ALA A 212 -6.70 -8.20 -11.14
N ARG A 213 -6.63 -9.34 -10.42
CA ARG A 213 -7.62 -9.73 -9.41
C ARG A 213 -7.33 -9.18 -8.03
N ILE A 214 -6.06 -8.91 -7.75
CA ILE A 214 -5.55 -8.60 -6.42
C ILE A 214 -5.22 -7.12 -6.27
N GLN A 215 -4.92 -6.43 -7.37
CA GLN A 215 -4.53 -5.03 -7.39
C GLN A 215 -5.31 -4.18 -8.36
N THR A 216 -5.33 -2.88 -8.05
CA THR A 216 -5.99 -1.86 -8.87
C THR A 216 -5.06 -1.40 -10.00
N PRO A 217 -5.60 -0.88 -11.11
CA PRO A 217 -4.80 -0.25 -12.16
C PRO A 217 -3.84 0.80 -11.61
N ASP A 218 -4.32 1.68 -10.72
CA ASP A 218 -3.51 2.74 -10.09
C ASP A 218 -2.37 2.19 -9.24
N TYR A 219 -2.60 1.08 -8.54
CA TYR A 219 -1.54 0.42 -7.79
C TYR A 219 -0.47 -0.14 -8.74
N ILE A 220 -0.87 -0.90 -9.76
CA ILE A 220 0.06 -1.50 -10.73
C ILE A 220 0.90 -0.40 -11.41
N MET A 221 0.21 0.64 -11.88
CA MET A 221 0.80 1.81 -12.51
C MET A 221 1.88 2.44 -11.64
N ALA A 222 1.57 2.72 -10.39
CA ALA A 222 2.49 3.41 -9.52
C ALA A 222 3.57 2.50 -8.93
N LYS A 223 3.32 1.19 -8.80
CA LYS A 223 4.32 0.20 -8.40
C LYS A 223 5.44 0.09 -9.44
N ILE A 224 5.11 0.18 -10.72
CA ILE A 224 6.10 0.20 -11.82
C ILE A 224 6.93 1.49 -11.80
N LEU A 225 6.30 2.65 -11.57
CA LEU A 225 6.98 3.95 -11.63
C LEU A 225 7.77 4.29 -10.36
N ASN A 226 7.31 3.85 -9.20
CA ASN A 226 7.96 4.09 -7.91
C ASN A 226 7.94 2.84 -7.02
N PRO A 227 8.69 1.78 -7.38
CA PRO A 227 8.64 0.53 -6.64
C PRO A 227 9.12 0.66 -5.19
N ALA A 228 10.16 1.44 -4.93
CA ALA A 228 10.64 1.67 -3.57
C ALA A 228 9.60 2.42 -2.73
N GLY A 229 8.91 3.38 -3.35
CA GLY A 229 7.87 4.16 -2.70
C GLY A 229 6.54 3.44 -2.53
N ARG A 230 6.37 2.29 -3.18
CA ARG A 230 5.23 1.38 -2.97
C ARG A 230 5.62 0.14 -2.16
N GLY A 231 6.78 0.18 -1.49
CA GLY A 231 7.33 -0.91 -0.67
C GLY A 231 7.80 -2.14 -1.45
N THR A 232 8.30 -3.17 -0.77
CA THR A 232 8.70 -4.45 -1.39
C THR A 232 7.75 -5.53 -0.93
N VAL A 233 7.47 -6.47 -1.83
CA VAL A 233 6.61 -7.61 -1.55
C VAL A 233 7.26 -8.51 -0.49
N ALA A 234 6.51 -8.88 0.54
CA ALA A 234 6.98 -9.74 1.63
C ALA A 234 7.47 -11.08 1.07
N GLY A 235 8.65 -11.51 1.51
CA GLY A 235 9.32 -12.70 0.98
C GLY A 235 10.23 -12.45 -0.23
N TYR A 236 10.31 -11.21 -0.74
CA TYR A 236 11.19 -10.83 -1.84
C TYR A 236 12.27 -9.83 -1.41
N PRO A 237 13.46 -9.85 -2.05
CA PRO A 237 14.57 -8.99 -1.69
C PRO A 237 14.26 -7.50 -1.96
N LYS A 238 14.50 -6.65 -0.96
CA LYS A 238 14.33 -5.19 -1.06
C LYS A 238 15.25 -4.60 -2.11
N GLY A 239 14.74 -3.63 -2.87
CA GLY A 239 15.54 -2.86 -3.83
C GLY A 239 15.91 -3.60 -5.12
N VAL A 240 15.39 -4.81 -5.34
CA VAL A 240 15.66 -5.58 -6.57
C VAL A 240 14.82 -5.13 -7.75
N MET A 241 13.58 -4.67 -7.52
CA MET A 241 12.77 -4.09 -8.59
C MET A 241 13.37 -2.73 -9.00
N PRO A 242 13.78 -2.57 -10.28
CA PRO A 242 14.42 -1.34 -10.75
C PRO A 242 13.53 -0.10 -10.55
N GLN A 243 14.14 1.00 -10.11
CA GLN A 243 13.45 2.29 -9.90
C GLN A 243 13.41 3.15 -11.16
N THR A 244 14.04 2.69 -12.24
CA THR A 244 14.32 3.48 -13.43
C THR A 244 13.27 3.34 -14.52
N PHE A 245 12.20 2.56 -14.31
CA PHE A 245 11.20 2.31 -15.36
C PHE A 245 10.48 3.56 -15.86
N GLY A 246 10.28 4.56 -14.99
CA GLY A 246 9.76 5.87 -15.41
C GLY A 246 10.71 6.68 -16.30
N GLN A 247 11.97 6.26 -16.42
CA GLN A 247 13.00 6.88 -17.25
C GLN A 247 13.35 6.00 -18.47
N THR A 248 13.23 4.68 -18.34
CA THR A 248 13.61 3.73 -19.39
C THR A 248 12.46 3.35 -20.31
N LEU A 249 11.22 3.31 -19.80
CA LEU A 249 10.03 3.06 -20.62
C LEU A 249 9.46 4.39 -21.13
N SER A 250 9.11 4.43 -22.40
CA SER A 250 8.27 5.50 -22.95
C SER A 250 6.85 5.40 -22.37
N ALA A 251 6.11 6.50 -22.43
CA ALA A 251 4.71 6.52 -22.00
C ALA A 251 3.88 5.42 -22.67
N LYS A 252 4.11 5.16 -23.97
CA LYS A 252 3.40 4.11 -24.72
C LYS A 252 3.78 2.71 -24.22
N GLU A 253 5.08 2.43 -24.06
CA GLU A 253 5.54 1.12 -23.56
C GLU A 253 5.03 0.85 -22.14
N TYR A 254 4.97 1.89 -21.31
CA TYR A 254 4.40 1.81 -19.97
C TYR A 254 2.89 1.50 -20.00
N THR A 255 2.10 2.22 -20.81
CA THR A 255 0.66 1.96 -20.92
C THR A 255 0.36 0.59 -21.53
N ASP A 256 1.14 0.16 -22.52
CA ASP A 256 1.04 -1.18 -23.11
C ASP A 256 1.35 -2.26 -22.04
N LEU A 257 2.42 -2.08 -21.26
CA LEU A 257 2.80 -2.99 -20.17
C LEU A 257 1.69 -3.10 -19.10
N VAL A 258 1.12 -1.97 -18.68
CA VAL A 258 0.01 -2.00 -17.71
C VAL A 258 -1.21 -2.68 -18.33
N ALA A 259 -1.53 -2.41 -19.59
CA ALA A 259 -2.64 -3.09 -20.29
C ALA A 259 -2.44 -4.61 -20.32
N PHE A 260 -1.23 -5.11 -20.54
CA PHE A 260 -0.89 -6.54 -20.43
C PHE A 260 -1.15 -7.08 -19.03
N LEU A 261 -0.63 -6.42 -17.98
CA LEU A 261 -0.81 -6.86 -16.60
C LEU A 261 -2.28 -6.89 -16.19
N LEU A 262 -3.11 -5.97 -16.70
CA LEU A 262 -4.55 -5.96 -16.47
C LEU A 262 -5.31 -7.12 -17.16
N THR A 263 -4.68 -7.84 -18.10
CA THR A 263 -5.25 -9.08 -18.64
C THR A 263 -5.02 -10.30 -17.75
N LEU A 264 -4.10 -10.22 -16.79
CA LEU A 264 -3.69 -11.31 -15.92
C LEU A 264 -4.65 -11.44 -14.74
N LYS A 265 -5.71 -12.22 -14.94
CA LYS A 265 -6.78 -12.48 -13.97
C LYS A 265 -6.66 -13.86 -13.36
#